data_AF-A0ABD3QMR8-F1
#
_entry.id   AF-A0ABD3QMR8-F1
#
_cell.length_a   1.000
_cell.length_b   1.000
_cell.length_c   1.000
_cell.angle_alpha   90.00
_cell.angle_beta   90.00
_cell.angle_gamma   90.00
#
_symmetry.space_group_name_H-M   'P 1'
#
loop_
_entity.id
_entity.type
_entity.pdbx_description
1 polymer ?
#
loop_
_entity_poly.entity_id
_entity_poly.type
_entity_poly.pdbx_seq_one_letter_code
_entity_poly.pdbx_strand_id
1 'polypeptide(L)'
;MSRRLRCGIHLSAREAIFVLSAAAIFLGALISFYFEDPSLGSISKTKANDSFHALDQWDDFIKSASLYDELRIDPYSASTTNNQKVYKYSSPYEQRFPNYKRPYWAEKTIPYNDDVPTDMQICFVHVGKAGGSTVGCSLGFSLHCSSDGQNVPGLLPIITTHAFHRGVFDCRDDAAYYLFVVRDPLERMLSAFNYDRPPLNSKSSKSQLFMTQDFYNACPFWTLDDVAQNGLLDNGDTSFACQRKARLALDGTKEFIPHWFFNYQYYYEFIPPDGKILVIRNNYIVDDWNSIEHFLGGRHDVMNPALLPVNNVHDKNSTDLYLSYESRMVLCRALCNEIQFYKTILRKGANLMEEDVLISLEELRLQCPIEATRDICDAVKPDISQKIDERKGC
;
A
#
# COMPACT_ATOMS: atom_id res chain seq x y z
N MET A 1 21.65 -50.72 42.41
CA MET A 1 20.86 -51.24 41.28
C MET A 1 20.56 -50.10 40.32
N SER A 2 21.30 -50.04 39.22
CA SER A 2 21.25 -49.00 38.19
C SER A 2 20.34 -49.46 37.05
N ARG A 3 19.38 -48.65 36.63
CA ARG A 3 18.66 -48.84 35.36
C ARG A 3 18.72 -47.54 34.56
N ARG A 4 19.53 -47.60 33.50
CA ARG A 4 19.63 -46.63 32.40
C ARG A 4 18.44 -46.84 31.46
N LEU A 5 17.73 -45.77 31.14
CA LEU A 5 16.85 -45.69 29.97
C LEU A 5 17.68 -45.16 28.79
N ARG A 6 17.74 -45.94 27.70
CA ARG A 6 18.29 -45.52 26.41
C ARG A 6 17.12 -45.14 25.51
N CYS A 7 17.07 -43.89 25.06
CA CYS A 7 16.31 -43.50 23.86
C CYS A 7 17.16 -43.82 22.63
N GLY A 8 16.66 -44.72 21.79
CA GLY A 8 17.15 -44.90 20.41
C GLY A 8 16.18 -44.20 19.47
N ILE A 9 16.68 -43.23 18.70
CA ILE A 9 15.96 -42.63 17.58
C ILE A 9 16.39 -43.41 16.33
N HIS A 10 15.46 -44.14 15.73
CA HIS A 10 15.59 -44.71 14.40
C HIS A 10 15.18 -43.63 13.39
N LEU A 11 16.14 -43.04 12.69
CA LEU A 11 15.91 -42.24 11.49
C LEU A 11 16.06 -43.15 10.27
N SER A 12 14.98 -43.29 9.50
CA SER A 12 14.96 -44.08 8.27
C SER A 12 15.52 -43.24 7.11
N ALA A 13 16.42 -43.83 6.34
CA ALA A 13 17.03 -43.25 5.16
C ALA A 13 16.05 -43.20 3.98
N ARG A 14 15.16 -42.20 3.95
CA ARG A 14 14.32 -41.91 2.78
C ARG A 14 14.01 -40.42 2.51
N GLU A 15 14.73 -39.49 3.13
CA GLU A 15 14.57 -38.05 2.90
C GLU A 15 15.92 -37.34 2.65
N ALA A 16 16.71 -37.85 1.70
CA ALA A 16 17.99 -37.25 1.29
C ALA A 16 18.10 -37.01 -0.23
N ILE A 17 16.96 -36.89 -0.93
CA ILE A 17 16.94 -36.68 -2.41
C ILE A 17 16.24 -35.37 -2.83
N PHE A 18 15.74 -34.54 -1.90
CA PHE A 18 15.04 -33.29 -2.25
C PHE A 18 15.81 -31.98 -1.97
N VAL A 19 17.11 -32.05 -1.64
CA VAL A 19 17.94 -30.85 -1.35
C VAL A 19 19.05 -30.62 -2.40
N LEU A 20 19.10 -31.42 -3.49
CA LEU A 20 20.12 -31.27 -4.55
C LEU A 20 19.60 -30.72 -5.90
N SER A 21 18.34 -30.29 -5.98
CA SER A 21 17.79 -29.70 -7.22
C SER A 21 17.61 -28.17 -7.18
N ALA A 22 17.84 -27.52 -6.03
CA ALA A 22 17.73 -26.05 -5.90
C ALA A 22 19.06 -25.32 -6.09
N ALA A 23 20.20 -26.02 -6.12
CA ALA A 23 21.53 -25.42 -6.33
C ALA A 23 22.00 -25.41 -7.80
N ALA A 24 21.25 -26.04 -8.72
CA ALA A 24 21.61 -26.12 -10.14
C ALA A 24 21.01 -25.00 -11.01
N ILE A 25 20.08 -24.20 -10.48
CA ILE A 25 19.46 -23.08 -11.21
C ILE A 25 20.21 -21.75 -10.96
N PHE A 26 21.02 -21.65 -9.88
CA PHE A 26 21.75 -20.43 -9.53
C PHE A 26 23.19 -20.34 -10.07
N LEU A 27 23.72 -21.40 -10.71
CA LEU A 27 25.01 -21.35 -11.41
C LEU A 27 24.90 -21.17 -12.93
N GLY A 28 23.69 -21.26 -13.50
CA GLY A 28 23.45 -21.12 -14.94
C GLY A 28 23.31 -19.69 -15.46
N ALA A 29 23.18 -18.70 -14.57
CA ALA A 29 22.94 -17.29 -14.94
C ALA A 29 24.18 -16.38 -14.82
N LEU A 30 25.36 -16.93 -14.54
CA LEU A 30 26.62 -16.16 -14.40
C LEU A 30 27.72 -16.54 -15.39
N ILE A 31 27.42 -17.36 -16.39
CA ILE A 31 28.33 -17.64 -17.51
C ILE A 31 27.55 -17.49 -18.82
N SER A 32 27.43 -16.26 -19.29
CA SER A 32 27.06 -15.93 -20.69
C SER A 32 27.90 -14.77 -21.21
N PHE A 33 29.19 -14.79 -20.86
CA PHE A 33 30.25 -14.14 -21.61
C PHE A 33 31.31 -15.21 -21.88
N TYR A 34 31.67 -15.37 -23.16
CA TYR A 34 32.60 -16.34 -23.76
C TYR A 34 32.07 -17.78 -23.94
N PHE A 35 31.51 -18.05 -25.12
CA PHE A 35 32.13 -18.88 -26.17
C PHE A 35 31.12 -19.04 -27.34
N GLU A 36 31.51 -18.58 -28.54
CA GLU A 36 30.86 -18.99 -29.80
C GLU A 36 31.35 -20.39 -30.15
N ASP A 37 30.45 -21.37 -30.23
CA ASP A 37 30.71 -22.66 -30.90
C ASP A 37 29.72 -22.81 -32.07
N PRO A 38 30.19 -22.73 -33.33
CA PRO A 38 29.37 -22.85 -34.51
C PRO A 38 29.28 -24.32 -34.94
N SER A 39 28.62 -25.17 -34.15
CA SER A 39 28.36 -26.54 -34.59
C SER A 39 27.21 -27.22 -33.86
N LEU A 40 25.94 -26.90 -34.18
CA LEU A 40 24.82 -27.84 -33.98
C LEU A 40 23.56 -27.45 -34.77
N GLY A 41 23.37 -28.20 -35.86
CA GLY A 41 22.13 -28.92 -36.19
C GLY A 41 20.79 -28.19 -36.14
N SER A 42 20.27 -27.85 -37.32
CA SER A 42 18.88 -27.48 -37.58
C SER A 42 17.87 -28.51 -37.06
N ILE A 43 16.98 -28.10 -36.15
CA ILE A 43 15.75 -28.83 -35.82
C ILE A 43 14.54 -28.01 -36.29
N SER A 44 13.66 -28.74 -36.97
CA SER A 44 12.48 -28.31 -37.73
C SER A 44 11.46 -27.53 -36.89
N LYS A 45 11.08 -26.35 -37.39
CA LYS A 45 9.89 -25.60 -36.99
C LYS A 45 8.70 -26.07 -37.82
N THR A 46 7.76 -26.78 -37.20
CA THR A 46 6.38 -26.86 -37.72
C THR A 46 5.39 -27.04 -36.59
N LYS A 47 4.34 -26.21 -36.61
CA LYS A 47 3.12 -26.20 -35.78
C LYS A 47 3.18 -25.44 -34.44
N ALA A 48 3.15 -24.12 -34.55
CA ALA A 48 2.59 -23.22 -33.54
C ALA A 48 1.95 -22.03 -34.29
N ASN A 49 0.74 -22.21 -34.83
CA ASN A 49 0.06 -21.14 -35.59
C ASN A 49 -1.46 -21.04 -35.35
N ASP A 50 -2.01 -21.69 -34.32
CA ASP A 50 -3.46 -21.65 -34.04
C ASP A 50 -3.81 -20.96 -32.72
N SER A 51 -3.00 -19.98 -32.28
CA SER A 51 -3.24 -19.24 -31.02
C SER A 51 -3.22 -17.72 -31.16
N PHE A 52 -3.13 -17.18 -32.38
CA PHE A 52 -2.95 -15.74 -32.61
C PHE A 52 -4.24 -14.97 -32.93
N HIS A 53 -5.42 -15.60 -32.90
CA HIS A 53 -6.69 -14.91 -33.19
C HIS A 53 -7.30 -14.11 -32.02
N ALA A 54 -6.68 -14.13 -30.83
CA ALA A 54 -7.12 -13.30 -29.70
C ALA A 54 -6.40 -11.93 -29.61
N LEU A 55 -5.32 -11.72 -30.38
CA LEU A 55 -4.58 -10.46 -30.41
C LEU A 55 -5.12 -9.49 -31.48
N ASP A 56 -5.71 -9.99 -32.57
CA ASP A 56 -6.28 -9.13 -33.62
C ASP A 56 -7.59 -8.43 -33.20
N GLN A 57 -8.23 -8.85 -32.10
CA GLN A 57 -9.38 -8.13 -31.52
C GLN A 57 -8.97 -6.95 -30.62
N TRP A 58 -7.71 -6.87 -30.21
CA TRP A 58 -7.20 -5.76 -29.39
C TRP A 58 -6.87 -4.52 -30.23
N ASP A 59 -6.40 -4.69 -31.47
CA ASP A 59 -6.03 -3.57 -32.35
C ASP A 59 -7.23 -2.77 -32.88
N ASP A 60 -8.43 -3.37 -32.96
CA ASP A 60 -9.64 -2.65 -33.34
C ASP A 60 -10.30 -1.92 -32.15
N PHE A 61 -9.91 -2.20 -30.90
CA PHE A 61 -10.32 -1.43 -29.71
C PHE A 61 -9.56 -0.10 -29.58
N ILE A 62 -8.32 -0.05 -30.08
CA ILE A 62 -7.46 1.16 -30.10
C ILE A 62 -7.98 2.20 -31.12
N LYS A 63 -8.95 1.86 -31.98
CA LYS A 63 -9.64 2.81 -32.87
C LYS A 63 -10.92 3.42 -32.29
N SER A 64 -11.27 3.09 -31.05
CA SER A 64 -12.23 3.92 -30.31
C SER A 64 -11.66 5.34 -30.24
N ALA A 65 -12.48 6.34 -30.56
CA ALA A 65 -12.16 7.72 -30.22
C ALA A 65 -11.63 7.72 -28.79
N SER A 66 -10.45 8.28 -28.57
CA SER A 66 -9.73 8.11 -27.30
C SER A 66 -10.68 8.41 -26.14
N LEU A 67 -10.60 7.72 -25.01
CA LEU A 67 -11.51 7.98 -23.87
C LEU A 67 -11.62 9.49 -23.53
N TYR A 68 -10.58 10.27 -23.85
CA TYR A 68 -10.59 11.73 -23.86
C TYR A 68 -11.69 12.37 -24.72
N ASP A 69 -11.91 11.87 -25.94
CA ASP A 69 -12.97 12.31 -26.86
C ASP A 69 -14.37 11.98 -26.31
N GLU A 70 -14.55 10.80 -25.71
CA GLU A 70 -15.81 10.41 -25.06
C GLU A 70 -16.11 11.32 -23.86
N LEU A 71 -15.09 11.54 -23.01
CA LEU A 71 -15.19 12.42 -21.85
C LEU A 71 -15.25 13.91 -22.23
N ARG A 72 -14.99 14.25 -23.51
CA ARG A 72 -14.84 15.62 -24.03
C ARG A 72 -13.83 16.44 -23.24
N ILE A 73 -12.75 15.79 -22.81
CA ILE A 73 -11.68 16.41 -22.02
C ILE A 73 -10.51 16.67 -22.96
N ASP A 74 -10.09 17.93 -23.08
CA ASP A 74 -8.79 18.25 -23.66
C ASP A 74 -7.71 18.04 -22.56
N PRO A 75 -6.91 16.96 -22.63
CA PRO A 75 -5.92 16.64 -21.61
C PRO A 75 -4.85 17.71 -21.41
N TYR A 76 -4.74 18.68 -22.32
CA TYR A 76 -3.72 19.73 -22.29
C TYR A 76 -4.29 21.12 -22.04
N SER A 77 -5.60 21.27 -21.83
CA SER A 77 -6.24 22.55 -21.56
C SER A 77 -6.09 23.02 -20.10
N ALA A 78 -4.88 22.94 -19.54
CA ALA A 78 -4.56 23.61 -18.29
C ALA A 78 -4.55 25.14 -18.53
N SER A 79 -5.73 25.76 -18.46
CA SER A 79 -5.90 27.20 -18.62
C SER A 79 -5.20 27.94 -17.48
N THR A 80 -4.04 28.56 -17.77
CA THR A 80 -3.25 29.40 -16.87
C THR A 80 -3.84 30.81 -16.70
N THR A 81 -5.16 30.92 -16.50
CA THR A 81 -5.78 32.22 -16.17
C THR A 81 -6.01 32.31 -14.67
N ASN A 82 -5.62 33.43 -14.07
CA ASN A 82 -5.58 33.76 -12.64
C ASN A 82 -6.93 33.69 -11.87
N ASN A 83 -7.94 33.00 -12.40
CA ASN A 83 -9.19 32.70 -11.72
C ASN A 83 -9.15 31.23 -11.31
N GLN A 84 -8.77 30.97 -10.05
CA GLN A 84 -8.77 29.65 -9.44
C GLN A 84 -10.17 29.03 -9.60
N LYS A 85 -10.32 28.13 -10.60
CA LYS A 85 -11.58 27.42 -10.83
C LYS A 85 -11.75 26.44 -9.68
N VAL A 86 -12.59 26.79 -8.71
CA VAL A 86 -13.01 25.85 -7.67
C VAL A 86 -14.10 24.97 -8.28
N TYR A 87 -13.77 23.70 -8.54
CA TYR A 87 -14.68 22.72 -9.10
C TYR A 87 -15.73 22.31 -8.05
N LYS A 88 -17.01 22.51 -8.38
CA LYS A 88 -18.14 22.18 -7.50
C LYS A 88 -18.63 20.77 -7.79
N TYR A 89 -17.91 19.78 -7.28
CA TYR A 89 -18.39 18.41 -7.32
C TYR A 89 -19.28 18.08 -6.11
N SER A 90 -20.22 17.16 -6.31
CA SER A 90 -21.11 16.68 -5.26
C SER A 90 -20.40 15.66 -4.36
N SER A 91 -19.83 16.12 -3.24
CA SER A 91 -19.09 15.29 -2.28
C SER A 91 -20.00 14.28 -1.58
N PRO A 92 -19.80 12.95 -1.76
CA PRO A 92 -20.50 11.94 -0.98
C PRO A 92 -20.32 12.13 0.53
N TYR A 93 -19.15 12.64 0.97
CA TYR A 93 -18.90 12.96 2.37
C TYR A 93 -19.83 14.08 2.88
N GLU A 94 -19.91 15.22 2.19
CA GLU A 94 -20.78 16.34 2.60
C GLU A 94 -22.27 16.00 2.49
N GLN A 95 -22.65 15.10 1.58
CA GLN A 95 -24.02 14.58 1.51
C GLN A 95 -24.37 13.74 2.74
N ARG A 96 -23.47 12.83 3.16
CA ARG A 96 -23.64 12.02 4.38
C ARG A 96 -23.58 12.86 5.65
N PHE A 97 -22.77 13.91 5.65
CA PHE A 97 -22.55 14.78 6.79
C PHE A 97 -22.83 16.25 6.46
N PRO A 98 -24.11 16.66 6.33
CA PRO A 98 -24.47 18.01 5.85
C PRO A 98 -23.91 19.19 6.65
N ASN A 99 -23.56 18.94 7.92
CA ASN A 99 -22.98 19.95 8.82
C ASN A 99 -21.46 19.99 8.80
N TYR A 100 -20.82 19.11 8.04
CA TYR A 100 -19.38 19.00 7.94
C TYR A 100 -18.95 19.33 6.52
N LYS A 101 -17.82 20.04 6.41
CA LYS A 101 -17.16 20.26 5.14
C LYS A 101 -16.08 19.23 4.94
N ARG A 102 -15.93 18.76 3.70
CA ARG A 102 -14.78 17.93 3.37
C ARG A 102 -13.52 18.75 3.67
N PRO A 103 -12.46 18.12 4.18
CA PRO A 103 -11.23 18.84 4.45
C PRO A 103 -10.54 19.24 3.15
N TYR A 104 -9.81 20.35 3.17
CA TYR A 104 -9.12 20.91 2.00
C TYR A 104 -8.19 19.89 1.31
N TRP A 105 -7.59 18.96 2.06
CA TRP A 105 -6.69 17.96 1.50
C TRP A 105 -7.41 16.96 0.58
N ALA A 106 -8.71 16.73 0.79
CA ALA A 106 -9.54 15.87 -0.06
C ALA A 106 -10.02 16.60 -1.33
N GLU A 107 -9.74 17.90 -1.43
CA GLU A 107 -10.11 18.69 -2.60
C GLU A 107 -9.09 18.53 -3.70
N LYS A 108 -9.62 18.35 -4.90
CA LYS A 108 -8.85 18.24 -6.13
C LYS A 108 -8.66 19.63 -6.73
N THR A 109 -7.42 19.95 -7.05
CA THR A 109 -6.96 21.24 -7.59
C THR A 109 -6.92 21.26 -9.10
N ILE A 110 -6.91 20.10 -9.75
CA ILE A 110 -6.98 20.00 -11.20
C ILE A 110 -8.43 20.06 -11.68
N PRO A 111 -8.67 20.67 -12.85
CA PRO A 111 -9.91 20.48 -13.58
C PRO A 111 -10.17 19.00 -13.78
N TYR A 112 -11.32 18.54 -13.30
CA TYR A 112 -11.90 17.31 -13.83
C TYR A 112 -13.35 17.59 -14.19
N ASN A 113 -13.84 16.82 -15.15
CA ASN A 113 -15.20 16.97 -15.62
C ASN A 113 -16.14 16.38 -14.56
N ASP A 114 -17.09 17.18 -14.03
CA ASP A 114 -18.17 16.65 -13.17
C ASP A 114 -19.02 15.60 -13.95
N ASP A 115 -18.89 15.56 -15.27
CA ASP A 115 -19.53 14.59 -16.15
C ASP A 115 -18.78 13.24 -16.24
N VAL A 116 -17.67 13.01 -15.52
CA VAL A 116 -17.04 11.66 -15.50
C VAL A 116 -18.08 10.67 -14.99
N PRO A 117 -18.52 9.70 -15.81
CA PRO A 117 -19.55 8.74 -15.42
C PRO A 117 -19.13 7.95 -14.19
N THR A 118 -20.06 7.70 -13.27
CA THR A 118 -19.77 7.01 -12.00
C THR A 118 -19.06 5.67 -12.19
N ASP A 119 -19.43 4.92 -13.23
CA ASP A 119 -18.85 3.64 -13.64
C ASP A 119 -17.45 3.76 -14.26
N MET A 120 -16.91 4.98 -14.39
CA MET A 120 -15.51 5.27 -14.72
C MET A 120 -14.75 5.94 -13.56
N GLN A 121 -15.44 6.38 -12.50
CA GLN A 121 -14.80 7.11 -11.40
C GLN A 121 -13.93 6.18 -10.55
N ILE A 122 -12.73 6.66 -10.23
CA ILE A 122 -11.82 6.00 -9.29
C ILE A 122 -11.85 6.76 -7.97
N CYS A 123 -11.96 6.03 -6.85
CA CYS A 123 -11.73 6.60 -5.54
C CYS A 123 -10.31 6.30 -5.04
N PHE A 124 -9.56 7.35 -4.72
CA PHE A 124 -8.22 7.24 -4.15
C PHE A 124 -8.26 6.86 -2.66
N VAL A 125 -7.75 5.68 -2.32
CA VAL A 125 -7.64 5.19 -0.94
C VAL A 125 -6.24 5.48 -0.40
N HIS A 126 -6.13 6.60 0.32
CA HIS A 126 -4.88 7.02 0.94
C HIS A 126 -4.68 6.34 2.29
N VAL A 127 -3.93 5.24 2.29
CA VAL A 127 -3.42 4.62 3.53
C VAL A 127 -2.22 5.41 4.06
N GLY A 128 -2.29 5.77 5.34
CA GLY A 128 -1.25 6.54 6.02
C GLY A 128 0.15 5.99 5.82
N LYS A 129 1.10 6.87 5.45
CA LYS A 129 2.54 6.56 5.36
C LYS A 129 2.92 5.49 4.33
N ALA A 130 2.02 5.17 3.41
CA ALA A 130 2.27 4.28 2.28
C ALA A 130 2.71 5.01 0.99
N GLY A 131 3.00 6.33 1.04
CA GLY A 131 3.30 7.12 -0.16
C GLY A 131 2.09 7.85 -0.76
N GLY A 132 0.94 7.79 -0.09
CA GLY A 132 -0.29 8.40 -0.59
C GLY A 132 -0.27 9.92 -0.73
N SER A 133 0.57 10.66 -0.01
CA SER A 133 0.76 12.09 -0.29
C SER A 133 1.41 12.33 -1.65
N THR A 134 2.44 11.56 -2.01
CA THR A 134 3.11 11.65 -3.31
C THR A 134 2.12 11.34 -4.43
N VAL A 135 1.42 10.21 -4.35
CA VAL A 135 0.41 9.80 -5.34
C VAL A 135 -0.76 10.79 -5.37
N GLY A 136 -1.27 11.20 -4.21
CA GLY A 136 -2.38 12.15 -4.10
C GLY A 136 -2.08 13.50 -4.76
N CYS A 137 -0.85 14.01 -4.60
CA CYS A 137 -0.40 15.21 -5.30
C CYS A 137 -0.35 15.01 -6.81
N SER A 138 0.21 13.88 -7.27
CA SER A 138 0.25 13.56 -8.69
C SER A 138 -1.15 13.44 -9.33
N LEU A 139 -2.14 12.99 -8.55
CA LEU A 139 -3.56 12.93 -8.93
C LEU A 139 -4.28 14.30 -8.85
N GLY A 140 -3.63 15.31 -8.29
CA GLY A 140 -4.18 16.66 -8.14
C GLY A 140 -4.93 16.94 -6.84
N PHE A 141 -4.91 16.04 -5.85
CA PHE A 141 -5.44 16.34 -4.51
C PHE A 141 -4.50 17.24 -3.72
N SER A 142 -5.03 18.05 -2.79
CA SER A 142 -4.22 18.96 -1.95
C SER A 142 -3.53 18.26 -0.76
N LEU A 143 -3.09 17.01 -0.93
CA LEU A 143 -2.53 16.15 0.12
C LEU A 143 -1.05 16.45 0.41
N HIS A 144 -0.79 17.53 1.15
CA HIS A 144 0.58 17.98 1.49
C HIS A 144 1.44 18.34 0.27
N CYS A 145 0.80 18.86 -0.78
CA CYS A 145 1.49 19.26 -1.99
C CYS A 145 2.11 20.64 -1.82
N SER A 146 3.31 20.81 -2.37
CA SER A 146 3.86 22.14 -2.58
C SER A 146 2.97 22.88 -3.58
N SER A 147 2.87 24.21 -3.48
CA SER A 147 2.02 25.05 -4.33
C SER A 147 2.33 24.95 -5.84
N ASP A 148 3.47 24.37 -6.21
CA ASP A 148 4.00 24.36 -7.55
C ASP A 148 3.60 23.09 -8.32
N GLY A 149 2.30 22.95 -8.60
CA GLY A 149 1.76 22.25 -9.77
C GLY A 149 2.34 20.87 -10.16
N GLN A 150 2.58 19.96 -9.22
CA GLN A 150 3.13 18.62 -9.49
C GLN A 150 2.10 17.60 -10.00
N ASN A 151 1.13 18.07 -10.78
CA ASN A 151 0.11 17.20 -11.33
C ASN A 151 0.70 16.46 -12.53
N VAL A 152 0.55 15.14 -12.51
CA VAL A 152 0.94 14.31 -13.64
C VAL A 152 -0.21 14.35 -14.65
N PRO A 153 0.04 14.52 -15.96
CA PRO A 153 -1.03 14.41 -16.95
C PRO A 153 -1.51 12.94 -17.04
N GLY A 154 -2.65 12.67 -17.66
CA GLY A 154 -3.10 11.29 -17.92
C GLY A 154 -4.54 11.01 -17.51
N LEU A 155 -5.04 9.82 -17.83
CA LEU A 155 -6.40 9.42 -17.53
C LEU A 155 -6.59 9.18 -16.04
N LEU A 156 -5.60 8.59 -15.36
CA LEU A 156 -5.69 8.24 -13.96
C LEU A 156 -5.96 9.47 -13.08
N PRO A 157 -5.19 10.58 -13.18
CA PRO A 157 -5.52 11.84 -12.51
C PRO A 157 -6.91 12.36 -12.87
N ILE A 158 -7.33 12.28 -14.12
CA ILE A 158 -8.61 12.83 -14.57
C ILE A 158 -9.79 12.10 -13.92
N ILE A 159 -9.82 10.77 -14.01
CA ILE A 159 -10.97 9.97 -13.57
C ILE A 159 -10.92 9.60 -12.08
N THR A 160 -9.81 9.88 -11.38
CA THR A 160 -9.76 9.74 -9.92
C THR A 160 -10.40 10.94 -9.25
N THR A 161 -11.71 10.88 -9.01
CA THR A 161 -12.52 12.04 -8.62
C THR A 161 -12.65 12.24 -7.11
N HIS A 162 -12.45 11.16 -6.33
CA HIS A 162 -12.70 11.15 -4.89
C HIS A 162 -11.52 10.61 -4.09
N ALA A 163 -11.51 10.88 -2.78
CA ALA A 163 -10.48 10.39 -1.87
C ALA A 163 -11.06 9.82 -0.58
N PHE A 164 -10.34 8.86 0.01
CA PHE A 164 -10.61 8.28 1.31
C PHE A 164 -9.36 8.29 2.18
N HIS A 165 -9.41 9.00 3.30
CA HIS A 165 -8.32 9.06 4.27
C HIS A 165 -8.82 9.37 5.68
N ARG A 166 -8.33 8.62 6.69
CA ARG A 166 -8.55 8.91 8.13
C ARG A 166 -10.00 9.23 8.52
N GLY A 167 -10.95 8.39 8.10
CA GLY A 167 -12.36 8.55 8.43
C GLY A 167 -13.14 9.56 7.56
N VAL A 168 -12.46 10.28 6.67
CA VAL A 168 -13.11 11.06 5.61
C VAL A 168 -13.19 10.18 4.39
N PHE A 169 -14.28 9.41 4.31
CA PHE A 169 -14.65 8.65 3.12
C PHE A 169 -15.44 9.57 2.21
N ASP A 170 -14.84 10.06 1.12
CA ASP A 170 -15.54 10.84 0.09
C ASP A 170 -15.76 10.01 -1.18
N CYS A 171 -15.60 8.68 -1.12
CA CYS A 171 -15.91 7.81 -2.24
C CYS A 171 -17.43 7.65 -2.40
N ARG A 172 -17.81 7.29 -3.63
CA ARG A 172 -19.09 6.63 -3.89
C ARG A 172 -18.92 5.13 -3.75
N ASP A 173 -19.96 4.45 -3.28
CA ASP A 173 -19.94 2.98 -3.15
C ASP A 173 -19.94 2.29 -4.52
N ASP A 174 -20.50 2.94 -5.54
CA ASP A 174 -20.57 2.47 -6.93
C ASP A 174 -19.38 2.93 -7.79
N ALA A 175 -18.28 3.37 -7.19
CA ALA A 175 -17.06 3.72 -7.92
C ALA A 175 -16.51 2.52 -8.71
N ALA A 176 -16.01 2.78 -9.92
CA ALA A 176 -15.45 1.77 -10.82
C ALA A 176 -14.30 1.00 -10.17
N TYR A 177 -13.40 1.74 -9.49
CA TYR A 177 -12.25 1.20 -8.79
C TYR A 177 -11.93 1.99 -7.51
N TYR A 178 -11.29 1.31 -6.57
CA TYR A 178 -10.66 1.87 -5.38
C TYR A 178 -9.14 1.74 -5.52
N LEU A 179 -8.46 2.87 -5.69
CA LEU A 179 -7.01 2.93 -5.88
C LEU A 179 -6.29 2.96 -4.54
N PHE A 180 -5.73 1.83 -4.12
CA PHE A 180 -4.92 1.73 -2.92
C PHE A 180 -3.46 2.07 -3.22
N VAL A 181 -2.86 2.84 -2.33
CA VAL A 181 -1.39 2.94 -2.26
C VAL A 181 -0.92 2.11 -1.07
N VAL A 182 -0.08 1.13 -1.34
CA VAL A 182 0.37 0.14 -0.36
C VAL A 182 1.88 0.17 -0.18
N ARG A 183 2.32 -0.25 0.99
CA ARG A 183 3.72 -0.36 1.40
C ARG A 183 3.84 -1.58 2.30
N ASP A 184 5.03 -2.19 2.34
CA ASP A 184 5.35 -3.22 3.33
C ASP A 184 4.83 -2.80 4.73
N PRO A 185 4.02 -3.63 5.40
CA PRO A 185 3.38 -3.28 6.66
C PRO A 185 4.36 -2.87 7.77
N LEU A 186 5.53 -3.51 7.86
CA LEU A 186 6.54 -3.19 8.87
C LEU A 186 7.20 -1.85 8.56
N GLU A 187 7.58 -1.61 7.31
CA GLU A 187 8.14 -0.31 6.91
C GLU A 187 7.14 0.83 7.08
N ARG A 188 5.87 0.58 6.76
CA ARG A 188 4.79 1.55 6.96
C ARG A 188 4.62 1.87 8.45
N MET A 189 4.61 0.85 9.30
CA MET A 189 4.52 0.96 10.75
C MET A 189 5.65 1.81 11.33
N LEU A 190 6.90 1.54 10.90
CA LEU A 190 8.10 2.33 11.26
C LEU A 190 8.01 3.77 10.79
N SER A 191 7.60 4.00 9.55
CA SER A 191 7.39 5.33 8.98
C SER A 191 6.33 6.13 9.75
N ALA A 192 5.24 5.48 10.15
CA ALA A 192 4.17 6.06 10.96
C ALA A 192 4.60 6.41 12.38
N PHE A 193 5.30 5.49 13.05
CA PHE A 193 5.84 5.72 14.38
C PHE A 193 6.69 6.99 14.42
N ASN A 194 7.69 7.07 13.55
CA ASN A 194 8.60 8.21 13.54
C ASN A 194 7.93 9.51 13.13
N TYR A 195 6.93 9.46 12.24
CA TYR A 195 6.19 10.64 11.82
C TYR A 195 5.27 11.21 12.91
N ASP A 196 4.58 10.33 13.64
CA ASP A 196 3.65 10.74 14.70
C ASP A 196 4.35 11.01 16.05
N ARG A 197 5.65 10.70 16.16
CA ARG A 197 6.43 10.93 17.37
C ARG A 197 6.58 12.43 17.65
N PRO A 198 6.21 12.92 18.85
CA PRO A 198 6.31 14.33 19.17
C PRO A 198 7.78 14.79 19.23
N PRO A 199 8.09 16.03 18.85
CA PRO A 199 9.44 16.58 19.03
C PRO A 199 9.79 16.66 20.52
N LEU A 200 11.00 16.23 20.88
CA LEU A 200 11.53 16.23 22.27
C LEU A 200 11.35 17.57 23.00
N ASN A 201 11.45 18.68 22.27
CA ASN A 201 11.46 20.03 22.84
C ASN A 201 10.19 20.84 22.55
N SER A 202 9.15 20.24 21.93
CA SER A 202 7.98 21.02 21.56
C SER A 202 7.01 21.21 22.73
N LYS A 203 6.76 22.46 23.10
CA LYS A 203 5.61 22.88 23.91
C LYS A 203 4.37 22.89 23.02
N SER A 204 3.96 21.73 22.51
CA SER A 204 2.93 21.62 21.49
C SER A 204 1.51 21.87 22.03
N SER A 205 0.64 22.48 21.22
CA SER A 205 -0.73 22.88 21.57
C SER A 205 -1.73 21.70 21.68
N LYS A 206 -1.97 21.26 22.91
CA LYS A 206 -3.27 20.98 23.60
C LYS A 206 -4.50 20.31 22.96
N SER A 207 -4.55 19.65 21.80
CA SER A 207 -5.75 18.79 21.55
C SER A 207 -5.54 17.51 20.76
N GLN A 208 -4.94 17.56 19.58
CA GLN A 208 -4.64 16.34 18.80
C GLN A 208 -3.43 15.56 19.33
N LEU A 209 -2.70 16.18 20.25
CA LEU A 209 -1.52 15.63 20.87
C LEU A 209 -1.80 14.70 22.04
N PHE A 210 -2.96 14.73 22.69
CA PHE A 210 -3.07 14.07 24.00
C PHE A 210 -2.92 12.55 23.97
N MET A 211 -3.60 11.84 23.05
CA MET A 211 -3.51 10.37 23.01
C MET A 211 -2.18 9.89 22.42
N THR A 212 -1.65 10.60 21.43
CA THR A 212 -0.33 10.30 20.86
C THR A 212 0.77 10.61 21.87
N GLN A 213 0.69 11.74 22.57
CA GLN A 213 1.58 12.05 23.69
C GLN A 213 1.46 11.01 24.80
N ASP A 214 0.27 10.52 25.13
CA ASP A 214 0.12 9.48 26.15
C ASP A 214 0.84 8.18 25.74
N PHE A 215 0.86 7.83 24.45
CA PHE A 215 1.63 6.69 23.97
C PHE A 215 3.15 6.88 24.16
N TYR A 216 3.69 8.03 23.73
CA TYR A 216 5.14 8.30 23.77
C TYR A 216 5.66 8.77 25.14
N ASN A 217 4.84 9.45 25.94
CA ASN A 217 5.25 10.08 27.20
C ASN A 217 4.90 9.23 28.41
N ALA A 218 3.82 8.42 28.37
CA ALA A 218 3.44 7.59 29.52
C ALA A 218 4.09 6.20 29.48
N CYS A 219 4.64 5.79 28.32
CA CYS A 219 5.32 4.53 28.13
C CYS A 219 6.75 4.76 27.63
N PRO A 220 7.71 3.89 27.98
CA PRO A 220 9.11 4.03 27.58
C PRO A 220 9.30 3.58 26.11
N PHE A 221 8.54 4.17 25.19
CA PHE A 221 8.52 3.82 23.76
C PHE A 221 9.04 5.00 22.94
N TRP A 222 10.36 5.14 22.83
CA TRP A 222 10.94 6.24 22.04
C TRP A 222 11.32 5.81 20.62
N THR A 223 11.61 4.52 20.45
CA THR A 223 11.86 3.85 19.17
C THR A 223 10.83 2.76 18.94
N LEU A 224 10.65 2.34 17.69
CA LEU A 224 9.80 1.19 17.40
C LEU A 224 10.42 -0.11 17.96
N ASP A 225 11.74 -0.14 18.14
CA ASP A 225 12.44 -1.23 18.83
C ASP A 225 12.00 -1.33 20.30
N ASP A 226 11.86 -0.21 21.01
CA ASP A 226 11.34 -0.19 22.39
C ASP A 226 9.90 -0.72 22.48
N VAL A 227 9.05 -0.40 21.48
CA VAL A 227 7.69 -0.95 21.43
C VAL A 227 7.75 -2.47 21.32
N ALA A 228 8.63 -3.01 20.49
CA ALA A 228 8.78 -4.45 20.32
C ALA A 228 9.33 -5.11 21.58
N GLN A 229 10.46 -4.63 22.08
CA GLN A 229 11.20 -5.23 23.20
C GLN A 229 10.48 -5.06 24.53
N ASN A 230 9.94 -3.87 24.81
CA ASN A 230 9.34 -3.57 26.09
C ASN A 230 7.81 -3.76 26.07
N GLY A 231 7.16 -3.42 24.95
CA GLY A 231 5.69 -3.39 24.85
C GLY A 231 5.04 -4.70 24.40
N LEU A 232 5.71 -5.50 23.55
CA LEU A 232 5.08 -6.66 22.91
C LEU A 232 5.56 -8.00 23.47
N LEU A 233 6.80 -8.08 23.97
CA LEU A 233 7.32 -9.26 24.67
C LEU A 233 6.67 -9.43 26.06
N ASP A 234 6.43 -10.68 26.45
CA ASP A 234 5.85 -11.01 27.76
C ASP A 234 6.75 -10.61 28.93
N ASN A 235 8.07 -10.63 28.71
CA ASN A 235 9.11 -10.23 29.66
C ASN A 235 9.65 -8.80 29.40
N GLY A 236 8.94 -7.97 28.64
CA GLY A 236 9.36 -6.60 28.35
C GLY A 236 9.42 -5.71 29.59
N ASP A 237 10.38 -4.78 29.64
CA ASP A 237 10.63 -3.89 30.79
C ASP A 237 9.68 -2.68 30.81
N THR A 238 8.38 -2.95 30.92
CA THR A 238 7.37 -1.89 31.06
C THR A 238 6.16 -2.36 31.85
N SER A 239 5.27 -1.43 32.20
CA SER A 239 4.03 -1.76 32.89
C SER A 239 3.06 -2.55 32.00
N PHE A 240 2.22 -3.40 32.60
CA PHE A 240 1.13 -4.09 31.89
C PHE A 240 0.22 -3.12 31.12
N ALA A 241 -0.02 -1.93 31.66
CA ALA A 241 -0.80 -0.89 30.99
C ALA A 241 -0.14 -0.46 29.67
N CYS A 242 1.18 -0.29 29.64
CA CYS A 242 1.93 0.06 28.43
C CYS A 242 1.99 -1.08 27.43
N GLN A 243 2.17 -2.33 27.87
CA GLN A 243 2.08 -3.49 26.98
C GLN A 243 0.70 -3.59 26.32
N ARG A 244 -0.37 -3.36 27.10
CA ARG A 244 -1.73 -3.32 26.57
C ARG A 244 -1.94 -2.18 25.57
N LYS A 245 -1.39 -0.98 25.84
CA LYS A 245 -1.46 0.15 24.89
C LYS A 245 -0.75 -0.18 23.58
N ALA A 246 0.44 -0.79 23.63
CA ALA A 246 1.19 -1.22 22.44
C ALA A 246 0.35 -2.16 21.57
N ARG A 247 -0.22 -3.23 22.16
CA ARG A 247 -1.07 -4.19 21.43
C ARG A 247 -2.30 -3.51 20.80
N LEU A 248 -3.06 -2.74 21.59
CA LEU A 248 -4.25 -2.04 21.09
C LEU A 248 -3.94 -1.00 20.00
N ALA A 249 -2.75 -0.38 20.05
CA ALA A 249 -2.30 0.54 19.01
C ALA A 249 -1.98 -0.20 17.70
N LEU A 250 -1.25 -1.32 17.76
CA LEU A 250 -0.90 -2.14 16.59
C LEU A 250 -2.14 -2.80 15.96
N ASP A 251 -3.07 -3.27 16.78
CA ASP A 251 -4.35 -3.84 16.32
C ASP A 251 -5.25 -2.78 15.65
N GLY A 252 -4.94 -1.49 15.80
CA GLY A 252 -5.74 -0.39 15.28
C GLY A 252 -7.12 -0.27 15.94
N THR A 253 -7.28 -0.80 17.15
CA THR A 253 -8.55 -0.77 17.92
C THR A 253 -8.65 0.44 18.86
N LYS A 254 -7.52 1.12 19.12
CA LYS A 254 -7.47 2.40 19.84
C LYS A 254 -6.59 3.42 19.11
N GLU A 255 -7.07 4.66 19.08
CA GLU A 255 -6.43 5.77 18.37
C GLU A 255 -5.28 6.39 19.17
N PHE A 256 -4.24 5.59 19.46
CA PHE A 256 -3.00 6.09 20.07
C PHE A 256 -2.10 6.77 19.03
N ILE A 257 -1.89 6.10 17.90
CA ILE A 257 -1.12 6.59 16.75
C ILE A 257 -2.06 6.59 15.55
N PRO A 258 -2.44 7.76 14.98
CA PRO A 258 -3.46 7.83 13.94
C PRO A 258 -3.19 6.96 12.72
N HIS A 259 -1.94 6.88 12.26
CA HIS A 259 -1.58 6.07 11.09
C HIS A 259 -1.51 4.56 11.37
N TRP A 260 -1.52 4.15 12.65
CA TRP A 260 -1.71 2.75 13.05
C TRP A 260 -3.18 2.44 13.27
N PHE A 261 -3.93 3.40 13.79
CA PHE A 261 -5.37 3.29 13.93
C PHE A 261 -6.02 3.08 12.56
N PHE A 262 -5.74 3.92 11.56
CA PHE A 262 -6.23 3.72 10.20
C PHE A 262 -5.28 2.79 9.42
N ASN A 263 -5.36 1.49 9.71
CA ASN A 263 -4.56 0.41 9.11
C ASN A 263 -5.23 -0.20 7.84
N TYR A 264 -4.59 -1.16 7.18
CA TYR A 264 -5.12 -1.80 5.96
C TYR A 264 -6.45 -2.48 6.20
N GLN A 265 -6.64 -3.15 7.35
CA GLN A 265 -7.94 -3.72 7.71
C GLN A 265 -9.04 -2.67 7.63
N TYR A 266 -8.82 -1.50 8.24
CA TYR A 266 -9.79 -0.42 8.23
C TYR A 266 -10.17 -0.02 6.80
N TYR A 267 -9.20 0.30 5.95
CA TYR A 267 -9.50 0.74 4.59
C TYR A 267 -10.15 -0.34 3.73
N TYR A 268 -9.70 -1.59 3.87
CA TYR A 268 -10.21 -2.72 3.10
C TYR A 268 -11.64 -3.10 3.49
N GLU A 269 -11.95 -3.13 4.78
CA GLU A 269 -13.30 -3.48 5.26
C GLU A 269 -14.30 -2.31 5.13
N PHE A 270 -13.81 -1.07 4.93
CA PHE A 270 -14.67 0.10 4.76
C PHE A 270 -15.33 0.16 3.38
N ILE A 271 -14.56 -0.17 2.33
CA ILE A 271 -15.05 -0.16 0.94
C ILE A 271 -16.08 -1.29 0.70
N PRO A 272 -16.93 -1.20 -0.33
CA PRO A 272 -17.84 -2.27 -0.68
C PRO A 272 -17.13 -3.61 -0.91
N PRO A 273 -17.70 -4.75 -0.46
CA PRO A 273 -17.04 -6.06 -0.56
C PRO A 273 -16.70 -6.50 -2.00
N ASP A 274 -17.49 -6.04 -2.97
CA ASP A 274 -17.38 -6.27 -4.40
C ASP A 274 -16.62 -5.15 -5.14
N GLY A 275 -16.13 -4.14 -4.42
CA GLY A 275 -15.33 -3.05 -4.98
C GLY A 275 -14.06 -3.58 -5.65
N LYS A 276 -13.83 -3.14 -6.89
CA LYS A 276 -12.61 -3.48 -7.65
C LYS A 276 -11.44 -2.65 -7.16
N ILE A 277 -10.27 -3.25 -7.03
CA ILE A 277 -9.09 -2.59 -6.46
C ILE A 277 -8.04 -2.36 -7.55
N LEU A 278 -7.48 -1.15 -7.58
CA LEU A 278 -6.20 -0.86 -8.23
C LEU A 278 -5.14 -0.64 -7.15
N VAL A 279 -3.90 -0.98 -7.43
CA VAL A 279 -2.82 -0.92 -6.45
C VAL A 279 -1.59 -0.22 -7.01
N ILE A 280 -1.08 0.74 -6.25
CA ILE A 280 0.26 1.31 -6.43
C ILE A 280 1.11 0.92 -5.21
N ARG A 281 2.20 0.20 -5.45
CA ARG A 281 3.19 -0.17 -4.44
C ARG A 281 4.17 0.97 -4.24
N ASN A 282 4.45 1.34 -3.00
CA ASN A 282 5.30 2.48 -2.65
C ASN A 282 6.71 2.41 -3.25
N ASN A 283 7.25 1.21 -3.43
CA ASN A 283 8.59 1.01 -4.01
C ASN A 283 8.58 0.99 -5.55
N TYR A 284 7.39 0.94 -6.17
CA TYR A 284 7.17 0.78 -7.61
C TYR A 284 6.16 1.81 -8.13
N ILE A 285 6.13 3.02 -7.54
CA ILE A 285 5.10 4.03 -7.86
C ILE A 285 5.06 4.35 -9.36
N VAL A 286 6.22 4.49 -9.99
CA VAL A 286 6.31 4.83 -11.42
C VAL A 286 5.76 3.70 -12.30
N ASP A 287 6.19 2.47 -12.04
CA ASP A 287 5.82 1.31 -12.85
C ASP A 287 4.31 1.01 -12.70
N ASP A 288 3.81 0.99 -11.47
CA ASP A 288 2.40 0.72 -11.20
C ASP A 288 1.50 1.84 -11.72
N TRP A 289 1.94 3.10 -11.65
CA TRP A 289 1.20 4.22 -12.24
C TRP A 289 1.07 4.05 -13.76
N ASN A 290 2.18 3.76 -14.44
CA ASN A 290 2.17 3.58 -15.90
C ASN A 290 1.36 2.34 -16.32
N SER A 291 1.41 1.26 -15.53
CA SER A 291 0.56 0.09 -15.74
C SER A 291 -0.93 0.45 -15.63
N ILE A 292 -1.32 1.24 -14.63
CA ILE A 292 -2.71 1.68 -14.45
C ILE A 292 -3.14 2.62 -15.59
N GLU A 293 -2.32 3.60 -15.97
CA GLU A 293 -2.62 4.47 -17.11
C GLU A 293 -2.91 3.65 -18.37
N HIS A 294 -2.06 2.67 -18.67
CA HIS A 294 -2.28 1.79 -19.81
C HIS A 294 -3.54 0.92 -19.65
N PHE A 295 -3.76 0.34 -18.47
CA PHE A 295 -4.95 -0.46 -18.15
C PHE A 295 -6.26 0.32 -18.37
N LEU A 296 -6.24 1.64 -18.15
CA LEU A 296 -7.37 2.54 -18.37
C LEU A 296 -7.52 3.01 -19.83
N GLY A 297 -6.71 2.51 -20.76
CA GLY A 297 -6.70 2.94 -22.17
C GLY A 297 -5.87 4.20 -22.43
N GLY A 298 -5.03 4.59 -21.47
CA GLY A 298 -4.13 5.73 -21.55
C GLY A 298 -2.80 5.40 -22.24
N ARG A 299 -1.86 6.33 -22.15
CA ARG A 299 -0.51 6.16 -22.72
C ARG A 299 0.38 5.36 -21.77
N HIS A 300 1.36 4.66 -22.34
CA HIS A 300 2.52 4.19 -21.60
C HIS A 300 3.42 5.38 -21.20
N ASP A 301 4.22 5.19 -20.16
CA ASP A 301 5.32 6.10 -19.76
C ASP A 301 4.91 7.56 -19.47
N VAL A 302 3.71 7.73 -18.92
CA VAL A 302 3.18 9.03 -18.49
C VAL A 302 3.93 9.57 -17.27
N MET A 303 4.25 8.67 -16.33
CA MET A 303 4.98 8.96 -15.11
C MET A 303 6.45 8.59 -15.27
N ASN A 304 7.34 9.42 -14.73
CA ASN A 304 8.76 9.11 -14.62
C ASN A 304 9.30 9.56 -13.24
N PRO A 305 10.46 9.04 -12.80
CA PRO A 305 10.97 9.34 -11.46
C PRO A 305 11.21 10.83 -11.19
N ALA A 306 11.52 11.64 -12.21
CA ALA A 306 11.75 13.08 -12.05
C ALA A 306 10.45 13.86 -11.78
N LEU A 307 9.29 13.27 -12.06
CA LEU A 307 7.98 13.85 -11.77
C LEU A 307 7.46 13.50 -10.38
N LEU A 308 8.12 12.59 -9.64
CA LEU A 308 7.66 12.22 -8.30
C LEU A 308 7.86 13.39 -7.33
N PRO A 309 6.80 13.82 -6.63
CA PRO A 309 6.93 14.73 -5.50
C PRO A 309 7.91 14.20 -4.47
N VAL A 310 8.99 14.95 -4.22
CA VAL A 310 9.89 14.71 -3.08
C VAL A 310 9.27 15.35 -1.85
N ASN A 311 8.20 14.75 -1.33
CA ASN A 311 7.48 15.25 -0.16
C ASN A 311 7.97 14.55 1.12
N ASN A 312 8.09 15.31 2.20
CA ASN A 312 8.33 14.80 3.56
C ASN A 312 9.61 13.97 3.72
N VAL A 313 10.70 14.36 3.05
CA VAL A 313 12.04 13.85 3.38
C VAL A 313 12.44 14.47 4.71
N HIS A 314 11.99 13.87 5.81
CA HIS A 314 12.61 14.13 7.10
C HIS A 314 14.02 13.59 7.07
N ASP A 315 14.97 14.34 7.63
CA ASP A 315 16.32 13.86 7.89
C ASP A 315 16.20 12.57 8.71
N LYS A 316 16.43 11.44 8.05
CA LYS A 316 16.30 10.14 8.70
C LYS A 316 17.53 9.97 9.58
N ASN A 317 17.38 10.23 10.87
CA ASN A 317 18.39 9.80 11.83
C ASN A 317 18.49 8.28 11.74
N SER A 318 19.71 7.74 11.57
CA SER A 318 19.94 6.30 11.44
C SER A 318 19.37 5.51 12.62
N THR A 319 19.28 6.11 13.80
CA THR A 319 18.68 5.50 14.99
C THR A 319 17.17 5.32 14.85
N ASP A 320 16.48 6.20 14.14
CA ASP A 320 15.02 6.13 13.98
C ASP A 320 14.59 5.02 13.02
N LEU A 321 15.50 4.60 12.13
CA LEU A 321 15.26 3.49 11.20
C LEU A 321 15.72 2.14 11.76
N TYR A 322 16.38 2.13 12.92
CA TYR A 322 16.92 0.91 13.48
C TYR A 322 15.82 0.02 14.05
N LEU A 323 15.85 -1.26 13.65
CA LEU A 323 15.08 -2.34 14.26
C LEU A 323 16.00 -3.56 14.35
N SER A 324 16.15 -4.09 15.56
CA SER A 324 16.88 -5.35 15.74
C SER A 324 16.15 -6.49 15.03
N TYR A 325 16.86 -7.57 14.71
CA TYR A 325 16.26 -8.75 14.09
C TYR A 325 15.17 -9.36 15.00
N GLU A 326 15.40 -9.40 16.30
CA GLU A 326 14.42 -9.89 17.27
C GLU A 326 13.17 -9.01 17.31
N SER A 327 13.33 -7.69 17.42
CA SER A 327 12.21 -6.74 17.38
C SER A 327 11.41 -6.87 16.11
N ARG A 328 12.08 -7.05 14.96
CA ARG A 328 11.42 -7.29 13.68
C ARG A 328 10.51 -8.51 13.74
N MET A 329 11.01 -9.65 14.23
CA MET A 329 10.20 -10.87 14.35
C MET A 329 9.01 -10.70 15.30
N VAL A 330 9.19 -9.98 16.41
CA VAL A 330 8.10 -9.66 17.36
C VAL A 330 7.04 -8.78 16.70
N LEU A 331 7.45 -7.75 15.99
CA LEU A 331 6.55 -6.85 15.26
C LEU A 331 5.83 -7.58 14.13
N CYS A 332 6.52 -8.38 13.32
CA CYS A 332 5.87 -9.16 12.25
C CYS A 332 4.74 -10.04 12.81
N ARG A 333 4.98 -10.73 13.92
CA ARG A 333 3.95 -11.54 14.59
C ARG A 333 2.75 -10.69 15.03
N ALA A 334 3.00 -9.55 15.65
CA ALA A 334 1.94 -8.63 16.10
C ALA A 334 1.18 -8.02 14.91
N LEU A 335 1.86 -7.79 13.78
CA LEU A 335 1.31 -7.25 12.54
C LEU A 335 0.70 -8.33 11.62
N CYS A 336 0.59 -9.59 12.06
CA CYS A 336 0.19 -10.68 11.18
C CYS A 336 -1.14 -10.39 10.45
N ASN A 337 -2.18 -9.91 11.15
CA ASN A 337 -3.47 -9.61 10.53
C ASN A 337 -3.34 -8.49 9.48
N GLU A 338 -2.57 -7.46 9.80
CA GLU A 338 -2.29 -6.35 8.88
C GLU A 338 -1.54 -6.83 7.62
N ILE A 339 -0.60 -7.76 7.78
CA ILE A 339 0.11 -8.42 6.69
C ILE A 339 -0.86 -9.23 5.81
N GLN A 340 -1.81 -9.96 6.39
CA GLN A 340 -2.80 -10.69 5.58
C GLN A 340 -3.70 -9.74 4.77
N PHE A 341 -4.06 -8.58 5.31
CA PHE A 341 -4.78 -7.56 4.54
C PHE A 341 -3.93 -6.98 3.41
N TYR A 342 -2.65 -6.67 3.66
CA TYR A 342 -1.72 -6.26 2.62
C TYR A 342 -1.62 -7.28 1.48
N LYS A 343 -1.43 -8.57 1.80
CA LYS A 343 -1.41 -9.68 0.83
C LYS A 343 -2.72 -9.75 0.03
N THR A 344 -3.85 -9.57 0.71
CA THR A 344 -5.18 -9.60 0.08
C THR A 344 -5.38 -8.44 -0.88
N ILE A 345 -4.97 -7.22 -0.50
CA ILE A 345 -5.05 -6.03 -1.37
C ILE A 345 -4.19 -6.23 -2.62
N LEU A 346 -2.94 -6.70 -2.47
CA LEU A 346 -2.07 -6.99 -3.61
C LEU A 346 -2.71 -7.98 -4.59
N ARG A 347 -3.19 -9.13 -4.09
CA ARG A 347 -3.81 -10.18 -4.92
C ARG A 347 -5.12 -9.75 -5.58
N LYS A 348 -5.80 -8.72 -5.05
CA LYS A 348 -7.01 -8.14 -5.63
C LYS A 348 -6.73 -6.99 -6.59
N GLY A 349 -5.47 -6.54 -6.71
CA GLY A 349 -5.09 -5.45 -7.61
C GLY A 349 -5.27 -5.83 -9.07
N ALA A 350 -6.26 -5.25 -9.73
CA ALA A 350 -6.60 -5.57 -11.12
C ALA A 350 -5.50 -5.18 -12.13
N ASN A 351 -4.60 -4.27 -11.74
CA ASN A 351 -3.48 -3.79 -12.57
C ASN A 351 -2.15 -4.50 -12.29
N LEU A 352 -2.10 -5.42 -11.31
CA LEU A 352 -0.88 -6.13 -10.97
C LEU A 352 -0.86 -7.49 -11.67
N MET A 353 0.28 -7.85 -12.25
CA MET A 353 0.53 -9.20 -12.73
C MET A 353 0.88 -10.13 -11.55
N GLU A 354 0.78 -11.45 -11.75
CA GLU A 354 1.16 -12.41 -10.70
C GLU A 354 2.63 -12.22 -10.30
N GLU A 355 3.50 -11.91 -11.26
CA GLU A 355 4.91 -11.60 -11.02
C GLU A 355 5.10 -10.39 -10.10
N ASP A 356 4.30 -9.33 -10.27
CA ASP A 356 4.35 -8.14 -9.41
C ASP A 356 3.95 -8.45 -7.96
N VAL A 357 2.91 -9.27 -7.81
CA VAL A 357 2.46 -9.75 -6.50
C VAL A 357 3.57 -10.59 -5.87
N LEU A 358 4.17 -11.52 -6.60
CA LEU A 358 5.24 -12.39 -6.10
C LEU A 358 6.49 -11.59 -5.68
N ILE A 359 6.90 -10.57 -6.45
CA ILE A 359 8.00 -9.67 -6.06
C ILE A 359 7.71 -9.03 -4.70
N SER A 360 6.49 -8.49 -4.53
CA SER A 360 6.08 -7.82 -3.29
C SER A 360 6.03 -8.79 -2.11
N LEU A 361 5.57 -10.03 -2.34
CA LEU A 361 5.54 -11.09 -1.32
C LEU A 361 6.94 -11.59 -0.95
N GLU A 362 7.88 -11.60 -1.90
CA GLU A 362 9.26 -11.95 -1.65
C GLU A 362 9.98 -10.89 -0.82
N GLU A 363 9.79 -9.60 -1.13
CA GLU A 363 10.28 -8.49 -0.31
C GLU A 363 9.75 -8.57 1.12
N LEU A 364 8.44 -8.82 1.27
CA LEU A 364 7.81 -9.05 2.57
C LEU A 364 8.43 -10.26 3.29
N ARG A 365 8.72 -11.36 2.58
CA ARG A 365 9.34 -12.57 3.15
C ARG A 365 10.74 -12.31 3.71
N LEU A 366 11.49 -11.38 3.12
CA LEU A 366 12.80 -10.98 3.65
C LEU A 366 12.69 -10.26 5.00
N GLN A 367 11.57 -9.58 5.27
CA GLN A 367 11.34 -8.86 6.53
C GLN A 367 10.59 -9.71 7.56
N CYS A 368 9.53 -10.39 7.13
CA CYS A 368 8.59 -11.16 7.95
C CYS A 368 8.43 -12.59 7.38
N PRO A 369 9.45 -13.46 7.51
CA PRO A 369 9.51 -14.73 6.79
C PRO A 369 8.37 -15.70 7.14
N ILE A 370 7.90 -15.69 8.38
CA ILE A 370 6.83 -16.58 8.84
C ILE A 370 5.49 -16.07 8.32
N GLU A 371 5.18 -14.80 8.56
CA GLU A 371 3.89 -14.18 8.25
C GLU A 371 3.64 -14.02 6.75
N ALA A 372 4.68 -13.81 5.94
CA ALA A 372 4.58 -13.77 4.49
C ALA A 372 3.99 -15.08 3.91
N THR A 373 4.45 -16.21 4.45
CA THR A 373 4.10 -17.57 3.96
C THR A 373 2.81 -18.13 4.55
N ARG A 374 2.39 -17.67 5.73
CA ARG A 374 1.15 -18.13 6.37
C ARG A 374 -0.06 -17.40 5.81
N ASP A 375 -1.18 -18.09 5.72
CA ASP A 375 -2.47 -17.49 5.31
C ASP A 375 -3.38 -17.16 6.50
N ILE A 376 -3.03 -17.63 7.71
CA ILE A 376 -3.82 -17.43 8.94
C ILE A 376 -2.89 -16.98 10.07
N CYS A 377 -3.40 -16.10 10.91
CA CYS A 377 -2.72 -15.59 12.10
C CYS A 377 -3.17 -16.32 13.36
N ASP A 378 -2.25 -16.48 14.32
CA ASP A 378 -2.57 -17.06 15.62
C ASP A 378 -3.48 -16.11 16.44
N ALA A 379 -3.29 -14.79 16.27
CA ALA A 379 -4.14 -13.77 16.88
C ALA A 379 -5.45 -13.62 16.10
N VAL A 380 -6.56 -13.56 16.83
CA VAL A 380 -7.89 -13.31 16.25
C VAL A 380 -7.90 -11.94 15.58
N LYS A 381 -8.45 -11.88 14.35
CA LYS A 381 -8.67 -10.61 13.64
C LYS A 381 -9.54 -9.69 14.51
N PRO A 382 -9.09 -8.45 14.81
CA PRO A 382 -9.91 -7.49 15.56
C PRO A 382 -11.24 -7.20 14.86
N ASP A 383 -12.33 -7.13 15.62
CA ASP A 383 -13.59 -6.59 15.11
C ASP A 383 -13.55 -5.06 15.13
N ILE A 384 -13.64 -4.46 13.96
CA ILE A 384 -13.63 -3.00 13.78
C ILE A 384 -14.97 -2.47 13.25
N SER A 385 -16.04 -3.26 13.29
CA SER A 385 -17.36 -2.87 12.76
C SER A 385 -17.84 -1.56 13.36
N GLN A 386 -17.78 -1.42 14.69
CA GLN A 386 -18.13 -0.17 15.38
C GLN A 386 -17.30 1.03 14.88
N LYS A 387 -15.99 0.85 14.68
CA LYS A 387 -15.10 1.90 14.18
C LYS A 387 -15.44 2.30 12.73
N ILE A 388 -15.94 1.37 11.91
CA ILE A 388 -16.43 1.66 10.56
C ILE A 388 -17.74 2.44 10.64
N ASP A 389 -18.71 1.95 11.43
CA ASP A 389 -20.05 2.55 11.58
C ASP A 389 -19.97 4.01 12.06
N GLU A 390 -19.18 4.26 13.11
CA GLU A 390 -18.92 5.59 13.66
C GLU A 390 -18.37 6.57 12.62
N ARG A 391 -17.65 6.07 11.61
CA ARG A 391 -17.02 6.88 10.56
C ARG A 391 -17.84 6.95 9.27
N LYS A 392 -18.72 5.99 9.02
CA LYS A 392 -19.75 6.07 7.96
C LYS A 392 -20.86 7.05 8.33
N GLY A 393 -21.03 7.34 9.62
CA GLY A 393 -22.10 8.21 10.13
C GLY A 393 -23.42 7.46 10.25
N CYS A 394 -23.35 6.14 10.44
CA CYS A 394 -24.50 5.26 10.59
C CYS A 394 -24.93 5.11 12.05
#